data_AF-A0A382RZ14-F1
#
_entry.id   AF-A0A382RZ14-F1
#
_cell.length_a   1.000
_cell.length_b   1.000
_cell.length_c   1.000
_cell.angle_alpha   90.00
_cell.angle_beta   90.00
_cell.angle_gamma   90.00
#
_symmetry.space_group_name_H-M   'P 1'
#
loop_
_entity.id
_entity.type
_entity.pdbx_description
1 polymer ?
#
loop_
_entity_poly.entity_id
_entity_poly.type
_entity_poly.pdbx_seq_one_letter_code
_entity_poly.pdbx_strand_id
1 'polypeptide(L)'
;MKSNSRTFEQLLDGYFNSFYADHPADATYVGLSSGEGRLNNVTLRALSRQHRRRQAALANLDTIAPSALSNEQNLDRLAFRARLLREHEDFERGRHTLDPSGIDAVFEFLLRELQRGETNPKRAANNIRSLLVESQRYLNQAAKLIDRPERVWRNIMDDTFKASGSFFDA
;
A
#
# COMPACT_ATOMS: atom_id res chain seq x y z
N MET A 1 -33.82 -12.77 -3.60
CA MET A 1 -32.40 -12.70 -4.03
C MET A 1 -31.93 -11.27 -3.86
N LYS A 2 -30.85 -11.02 -3.10
CA LYS A 2 -30.20 -9.69 -3.18
C LYS A 2 -29.72 -9.51 -4.62
N SER A 3 -29.98 -8.35 -5.22
CA SER A 3 -29.46 -8.04 -6.55
C SER A 3 -27.93 -8.22 -6.52
N ASN A 4 -27.36 -8.97 -7.46
CA ASN A 4 -25.91 -9.21 -7.55
C ASN A 4 -25.11 -7.90 -7.62
N SER A 5 -25.72 -6.85 -8.20
CA SER A 5 -25.22 -5.47 -8.15
C SER A 5 -24.98 -4.98 -6.71
N ARG A 6 -25.95 -5.16 -5.80
CA ARG A 6 -25.80 -4.77 -4.38
C ARG A 6 -24.76 -5.62 -3.66
N THR A 7 -24.67 -6.90 -4.00
CA THR A 7 -23.66 -7.80 -3.43
C THR A 7 -22.24 -7.37 -3.85
N PHE A 8 -22.06 -6.93 -5.09
CA PHE A 8 -20.79 -6.42 -5.59
C PHE A 8 -20.34 -5.15 -4.86
N GLU A 9 -21.23 -4.16 -4.71
CA GLU A 9 -20.91 -2.94 -3.95
C GLU A 9 -20.53 -3.25 -2.49
N GLN A 10 -21.30 -4.14 -1.85
CA GLN A 10 -20.99 -4.57 -0.47
C GLN A 10 -19.63 -5.27 -0.35
N LEU A 11 -19.20 -6.00 -1.38
CA LEU A 11 -17.88 -6.62 -1.43
C LEU A 11 -16.78 -5.55 -1.52
N LEU A 12 -16.94 -4.56 -2.40
CA LEU A 12 -15.98 -3.46 -2.54
C LEU A 12 -15.88 -2.64 -1.25
N ASP A 13 -17.02 -2.20 -0.71
CA ASP A 13 -17.09 -1.43 0.53
C ASP A 13 -16.43 -2.19 1.69
N GLY A 14 -16.80 -3.47 1.87
CA GLY A 14 -16.25 -4.30 2.93
C GLY A 14 -14.73 -4.48 2.81
N TYR A 15 -14.26 -4.70 1.58
CA TYR A 15 -12.83 -4.86 1.30
C TYR A 15 -12.05 -3.58 1.59
N PHE A 16 -12.46 -2.45 1.02
CA PHE A 16 -11.74 -1.18 1.14
C PHE A 16 -11.80 -0.59 2.54
N ASN A 17 -12.94 -0.67 3.21
CA ASN A 17 -13.04 -0.22 4.62
C ASN A 17 -12.08 -1.02 5.52
N SER A 18 -12.03 -2.34 5.34
CA SER A 18 -11.10 -3.20 6.09
C SER A 18 -9.64 -2.95 5.70
N PHE A 19 -9.37 -2.68 4.42
CA PHE A 19 -8.03 -2.38 3.93
C PHE A 19 -7.51 -1.07 4.53
N TYR A 20 -8.25 0.03 4.39
CA TYR A 20 -7.81 1.35 4.87
C TYR A 20 -7.73 1.43 6.41
N ALA A 21 -8.52 0.65 7.14
CA ALA A 21 -8.38 0.53 8.59
C ALA A 21 -7.01 -0.06 9.01
N ASP A 22 -6.45 -0.96 8.20
CA ASP A 22 -5.15 -1.60 8.44
C ASP A 22 -3.96 -0.83 7.81
N HIS A 23 -4.25 0.06 6.85
CA HIS A 23 -3.26 0.75 6.02
C HIS A 23 -3.47 2.27 6.08
N PRO A 24 -3.12 2.92 7.20
CA PRO A 24 -3.38 4.34 7.41
C PRO A 24 -2.69 5.25 6.37
N ALA A 25 -1.48 4.93 5.92
CA ALA A 25 -0.80 5.75 4.92
C ALA A 25 -1.52 5.71 3.56
N ASP A 26 -2.07 4.54 3.20
CA ASP A 26 -2.91 4.39 2.01
C ASP A 26 -4.28 5.07 2.19
N ALA A 27 -4.85 5.02 3.39
CA ALA A 27 -6.08 5.74 3.73
C ALA A 27 -5.90 7.25 3.54
N THR A 28 -4.80 7.79 4.03
CA THR A 28 -4.42 9.18 3.78
C THR A 28 -4.29 9.45 2.29
N TYR A 29 -3.61 8.61 1.52
CA TYR A 29 -3.45 8.83 0.08
C TYR A 29 -4.77 9.03 -0.67
N VAL A 30 -5.82 8.28 -0.30
CA VAL A 30 -7.16 8.42 -0.91
C VAL A 30 -8.05 9.49 -0.26
N GLY A 31 -7.48 10.32 0.62
CA GLY A 31 -8.15 11.47 1.21
C GLY A 31 -8.81 11.23 2.58
N LEU A 32 -8.63 10.05 3.19
CA LEU A 32 -9.20 9.76 4.51
C LEU A 32 -8.34 10.37 5.62
N SER A 33 -8.98 11.14 6.50
CA SER A 33 -8.33 11.76 7.66
C SER A 33 -7.93 10.75 8.73
N SER A 34 -8.55 9.57 8.76
CA SER A 34 -8.31 8.50 9.74
C SER A 34 -6.88 7.94 9.72
N GLY A 35 -6.16 8.14 8.62
CA GLY A 35 -4.78 7.69 8.44
C GLY A 35 -3.71 8.74 8.70
N GLU A 36 -4.08 10.00 8.90
CA GLU A 36 -3.13 11.12 8.88
C GLU A 36 -2.00 10.97 9.90
N GLY A 37 -0.78 11.28 9.47
CA GLY A 37 0.41 11.24 10.32
C GLY A 37 0.87 9.83 10.70
N ARG A 38 0.37 8.77 10.03
CA ARG A 38 0.68 7.38 10.36
C ARG A 38 1.17 6.60 9.16
N LEU A 39 2.13 5.71 9.40
CA LEU A 39 2.68 4.76 8.45
C LEU A 39 2.00 3.39 8.59
N ASN A 40 1.95 2.66 7.48
CA ASN A 40 1.43 1.30 7.44
C ASN A 40 2.21 0.35 8.38
N ASN A 41 1.61 -0.79 8.70
CA ASN A 41 2.30 -1.87 9.39
C ASN A 41 2.85 -2.87 8.35
N VAL A 42 4.17 -3.00 8.26
CA VAL A 42 4.85 -3.80 7.23
C VAL A 42 5.57 -4.98 7.86
N THR A 43 4.80 -5.85 8.51
CA THR A 43 5.29 -7.12 9.07
C THR A 43 4.76 -8.29 8.26
N LEU A 44 5.47 -9.43 8.30
CA LEU A 44 5.02 -10.65 7.59
C LEU A 44 3.59 -11.02 8.00
N ARG A 45 3.27 -10.92 9.30
CA ARG A 45 1.91 -11.15 9.81
C ARG A 45 0.87 -10.23 9.18
N ALA A 46 1.17 -8.94 9.02
CA ALA A 46 0.27 -7.98 8.40
C ALA A 46 0.10 -8.30 6.90
N LEU A 47 1.19 -8.59 6.20
CA LEU A 47 1.17 -8.97 4.79
C LEU A 47 0.39 -10.27 4.56
N SER A 48 0.60 -11.31 5.36
CA SER A 48 -0.15 -12.57 5.29
C SER A 48 -1.64 -12.39 5.63
N ARG A 49 -1.99 -11.46 6.53
CA ARG A 49 -3.39 -11.10 6.79
C ARG A 49 -4.01 -10.44 5.56
N GLN A 50 -3.32 -9.48 4.97
CA GLN A 50 -3.79 -8.80 3.77
C GLN A 50 -3.89 -9.77 2.58
N HIS A 51 -2.96 -10.70 2.43
CA HIS A 51 -3.01 -11.74 1.41
C HIS A 51 -4.26 -12.62 1.53
N ARG A 52 -4.56 -13.12 2.75
CA ARG A 52 -5.79 -13.89 3.00
C ARG A 52 -7.06 -13.09 2.68
N ARG A 53 -7.07 -11.78 2.97
CA ARG A 53 -8.17 -10.89 2.60
C ARG A 53 -8.34 -10.81 1.08
N ARG A 54 -7.25 -10.71 0.31
CA ARG A 54 -7.28 -10.72 -1.16
C ARG A 54 -7.84 -12.03 -1.70
N GLN A 55 -7.39 -13.16 -1.18
CA GLN A 55 -7.88 -14.49 -1.58
C GLN A 55 -9.39 -14.62 -1.33
N ALA A 56 -9.86 -14.21 -0.14
CA ALA A 56 -11.28 -14.23 0.19
C ALA A 56 -12.10 -13.29 -0.72
N ALA A 57 -11.58 -12.08 -1.00
CA ALA A 57 -12.23 -11.14 -1.91
C ALA A 57 -12.32 -11.68 -3.33
N LEU A 58 -11.27 -12.32 -3.84
CA LEU A 58 -11.24 -12.93 -5.17
C LEU A 58 -12.25 -14.08 -5.27
N ALA A 59 -12.28 -14.96 -4.26
CA ALA A 59 -13.26 -16.05 -4.20
C ALA A 59 -14.70 -15.52 -4.21
N ASN A 60 -15.00 -14.49 -3.42
CA ASN A 60 -16.31 -13.85 -3.40
C ASN A 60 -16.65 -13.19 -4.75
N LEU A 61 -15.68 -12.51 -5.38
CA LEU A 61 -15.85 -11.85 -6.67
C LEU A 61 -16.16 -12.84 -7.81
N ASP A 62 -15.57 -14.04 -7.73
CA ASP A 62 -15.79 -15.10 -8.72
C ASP A 62 -17.18 -15.75 -8.59
N THR A 63 -17.89 -15.57 -7.46
CA THR A 63 -19.32 -15.96 -7.33
C THR A 63 -20.29 -14.99 -8.02
N ILE A 64 -19.84 -13.79 -8.38
CA ILE A 64 -20.66 -12.75 -9.00
C ILE A 64 -20.50 -12.85 -10.52
N ALA A 65 -21.56 -13.33 -11.18
CA ALA A 65 -21.61 -13.45 -12.63
C ALA A 65 -21.49 -12.06 -13.30
N PRO A 66 -20.58 -11.86 -14.27
CA PRO A 66 -20.43 -10.59 -14.99
C PRO A 66 -21.73 -10.10 -15.66
N SER A 67 -22.54 -11.03 -16.17
CA SER A 67 -23.83 -10.74 -16.81
C SER A 67 -24.90 -10.19 -15.86
N ALA A 68 -24.65 -10.27 -14.54
CA ALA A 68 -25.56 -9.76 -13.52
C ALA A 68 -25.19 -8.35 -13.03
N LEU A 69 -24.22 -7.69 -13.67
CA LEU A 69 -23.72 -6.35 -13.35
C LEU A 69 -24.05 -5.36 -14.47
N SER A 70 -24.12 -4.07 -14.14
CA SER A 70 -24.10 -3.02 -15.16
C SER A 70 -22.74 -2.98 -15.87
N ASN A 71 -22.65 -2.29 -17.01
CA ASN A 71 -21.39 -2.13 -17.71
C ASN A 71 -20.32 -1.45 -16.84
N GLU A 72 -20.69 -0.40 -16.11
CA GLU A 72 -19.80 0.31 -15.18
C GLU A 72 -19.33 -0.62 -14.05
N GLN A 73 -20.25 -1.33 -13.40
CA GLN A 73 -19.91 -2.28 -12.35
C GLN A 73 -19.03 -3.43 -12.87
N ASN A 74 -19.22 -3.85 -14.12
CA ASN A 74 -18.37 -4.86 -14.72
C ASN A 74 -16.95 -4.33 -15.01
N LEU A 75 -16.80 -3.05 -15.36
CA LEU A 75 -15.47 -2.41 -15.45
C LEU A 75 -14.79 -2.36 -14.09
N ASP A 76 -15.50 -1.96 -13.04
CA ASP A 76 -14.98 -1.95 -11.68
C ASP A 76 -14.62 -3.35 -11.20
N ARG A 77 -15.44 -4.35 -11.54
CA ARG A 77 -15.15 -5.77 -11.27
C ARG A 77 -13.84 -6.20 -11.93
N LEU A 78 -13.61 -5.84 -13.20
CA LEU A 78 -12.40 -6.17 -13.91
C LEU A 78 -11.17 -5.50 -13.30
N ALA A 79 -11.27 -4.20 -12.99
CA ALA A 79 -10.19 -3.45 -12.33
C ALA A 79 -9.85 -4.03 -10.96
N PHE A 80 -10.87 -4.33 -10.15
CA PHE A 80 -10.69 -4.95 -8.84
C PHE A 80 -10.06 -6.34 -8.93
N ARG A 81 -10.55 -7.19 -9.85
CA ARG A 81 -9.98 -8.52 -10.07
C ARG A 81 -8.52 -8.46 -10.51
N ALA A 82 -8.19 -7.59 -11.46
CA ALA A 82 -6.82 -7.40 -11.93
C ALA A 82 -5.88 -6.97 -10.80
N ARG A 83 -6.32 -6.03 -9.96
CA ARG A 83 -5.57 -5.62 -8.77
C ARG A 83 -5.34 -6.78 -7.79
N LEU A 84 -6.40 -7.52 -7.45
CA LEU A 84 -6.31 -8.65 -6.51
C LEU A 84 -5.34 -9.72 -7.00
N LEU A 85 -5.39 -10.06 -8.29
CA LEU A 85 -4.51 -11.06 -8.90
C LEU A 85 -3.05 -10.63 -8.89
N ARG A 86 -2.76 -9.38 -9.31
CA ARG A 86 -1.40 -8.83 -9.27
C ARG A 86 -0.84 -8.86 -7.86
N GLU A 87 -1.60 -8.36 -6.88
CA GLU A 87 -1.14 -8.31 -5.49
C GLU A 87 -1.07 -9.69 -4.80
N HIS A 88 -1.84 -10.67 -5.28
CA HIS A 88 -1.72 -12.07 -4.87
C HIS A 88 -0.42 -12.66 -5.40
N GLU A 89 -0.14 -12.50 -6.69
CA GLU A 89 1.07 -12.97 -7.35
C GLU A 89 2.35 -12.32 -6.76
N ASP A 90 2.33 -11.01 -6.51
CA ASP A 90 3.43 -10.28 -5.84
C ASP A 90 3.77 -10.93 -4.48
N PHE A 91 2.75 -11.37 -3.73
CA PHE A 91 2.96 -12.01 -2.43
C PHE A 91 3.47 -13.45 -2.58
N GLU A 92 2.88 -14.26 -3.46
CA GLU A 92 3.28 -15.66 -3.71
C GLU A 92 4.72 -15.76 -4.23
N ARG A 93 5.15 -14.79 -5.05
CA ARG A 93 6.55 -14.68 -5.50
C ARG A 93 7.51 -14.22 -4.42
N GLY A 94 7.02 -13.88 -3.24
CA GLY A 94 7.84 -13.38 -2.14
C GLY A 94 8.44 -12.01 -2.41
N ARG A 95 7.83 -11.15 -3.24
CA ARG A 95 8.39 -9.82 -3.59
C ARG A 95 8.83 -9.00 -2.37
N HIS A 96 8.08 -9.11 -1.27
CA HIS A 96 8.39 -8.46 0.00
C HIS A 96 9.73 -8.87 0.64
N THR A 97 10.36 -9.96 0.20
CA THR A 97 11.69 -10.40 0.63
C THR A 97 12.81 -9.99 -0.33
N LEU A 98 12.42 -9.49 -1.51
CA LEU A 98 13.29 -9.23 -2.66
C LEU A 98 13.45 -7.72 -2.94
N ASP A 99 12.41 -6.94 -2.62
CA ASP A 99 12.27 -5.52 -2.95
C ASP A 99 12.42 -4.66 -1.68
N PRO A 100 13.57 -3.96 -1.50
CA PRO A 100 13.83 -3.14 -0.32
C PRO A 100 13.28 -1.70 -0.42
N SER A 101 12.08 -1.52 -1.00
CA SER A 101 11.39 -0.22 -1.20
C SER A 101 10.93 0.51 0.07
N GLY A 102 11.30 0.05 1.27
CA GLY A 102 10.87 0.68 2.53
C GLY A 102 11.26 2.15 2.66
N ILE A 103 12.45 2.53 2.17
CA ILE A 103 12.92 3.92 2.17
C ILE A 103 12.12 4.77 1.17
N ASP A 104 11.94 4.26 -0.05
CA ASP A 104 11.16 4.94 -1.09
C ASP A 104 9.73 5.22 -0.63
N ALA A 105 9.11 4.24 0.04
CA ALA A 105 7.78 4.39 0.60
C ALA A 105 7.72 5.53 1.64
N VAL A 106 8.69 5.63 2.55
CA VAL A 106 8.73 6.72 3.54
C VAL A 106 8.84 8.08 2.86
N PHE A 107 9.73 8.22 1.86
CA PHE A 107 9.86 9.47 1.11
C PHE A 107 8.58 9.82 0.35
N GLU A 108 7.93 8.83 -0.25
CA GLU A 108 6.67 9.04 -0.93
C GLU A 108 5.57 9.52 0.04
N PHE A 109 5.46 8.94 1.23
CA PHE A 109 4.48 9.38 2.23
C PHE A 109 4.75 10.82 2.73
N LEU A 110 6.01 11.17 2.95
CA LEU A 110 6.40 12.53 3.34
C LEU A 110 6.09 13.55 2.24
N LEU A 111 6.43 13.21 0.99
CA LEU A 111 6.15 14.07 -0.17
C LEU A 111 4.65 14.31 -0.34
N ARG A 112 3.83 13.26 -0.22
CA ARG A 112 2.38 13.37 -0.29
C ARG A 112 1.81 14.29 0.80
N GLU A 113 2.34 14.22 2.02
CA GLU A 113 1.88 15.10 3.11
C GLU A 113 2.30 16.56 2.89
N LEU A 114 3.50 16.80 2.33
CA LEU A 114 3.94 18.13 1.92
C LEU A 114 3.02 18.75 0.86
N GLN A 115 2.70 17.99 -0.19
CA GLN A 115 1.79 18.44 -1.26
C GLN A 115 0.39 18.78 -0.72
N ARG A 116 -0.10 18.02 0.26
CA ARG A 116 -1.38 18.30 0.94
C ARG A 116 -1.31 19.45 1.96
N GLY A 117 -0.11 19.95 2.25
CA GLY A 117 0.11 20.99 3.24
C GLY A 117 -0.18 22.40 2.76
N GLU A 118 -0.31 22.62 1.45
CA GLU A 118 -0.51 23.95 0.86
C GLU A 118 -1.71 24.70 1.47
N THR A 119 -2.81 24.00 1.71
CA THR A 119 -4.05 24.59 2.26
C THR A 119 -4.10 24.54 3.79
N ASN A 120 -3.31 23.69 4.44
CA ASN A 120 -3.28 23.56 5.91
C ASN A 120 -1.87 23.21 6.42
N PRO A 121 -0.97 24.20 6.51
CA PRO A 121 0.45 23.98 6.80
C PRO A 121 0.69 23.51 8.24
N LYS A 122 -0.16 23.91 9.20
CA LYS A 122 -0.05 23.46 10.60
C LYS A 122 -0.35 21.98 10.75
N ARG A 123 -1.41 21.49 10.09
CA ARG A 123 -1.76 20.06 10.03
C ARG A 123 -0.62 19.26 9.40
N ALA A 124 -0.14 19.70 8.23
CA ALA A 124 0.94 19.02 7.52
C ALA A 124 2.24 18.98 8.34
N ALA A 125 2.63 20.07 8.99
CA ALA A 125 3.81 20.08 9.85
C ALA A 125 3.70 19.06 11.01
N ASN A 126 2.52 18.94 11.64
CA ASN A 126 2.30 17.94 12.67
C ASN A 126 2.35 16.51 12.12
N ASN A 127 1.70 16.27 10.97
CA ASN A 127 1.71 14.97 10.31
C ASN A 127 3.12 14.56 9.89
N ILE A 128 3.91 15.46 9.30
CA ILE A 128 5.30 15.22 8.92
C ILE A 128 6.14 14.84 10.13
N ARG A 129 6.00 15.55 11.26
CA ARG A 129 6.70 15.18 12.51
C ARG A 129 6.32 13.76 12.95
N SER A 130 5.04 13.42 12.93
CA SER A 130 4.57 12.08 13.28
C SER A 130 5.10 11.01 12.33
N LEU A 131 5.09 11.26 11.02
CA LEU A 131 5.63 10.34 10.01
C LEU A 131 7.14 10.12 10.19
N LEU A 132 7.90 11.18 10.48
CA LEU A 132 9.33 11.08 10.77
C LEU A 132 9.60 10.22 12.02
N VAL A 133 8.81 10.39 13.09
CA VAL A 133 8.91 9.55 14.29
C VAL A 133 8.55 8.09 13.97
N GLU A 134 7.48 7.86 13.22
CA GLU A 134 7.06 6.51 12.84
C GLU A 134 8.01 5.81 11.85
N SER A 135 8.78 6.59 11.07
CA SER A 135 9.68 6.06 10.03
C SER A 135 10.66 5.03 10.60
N GLN A 136 11.20 5.25 11.80
CA GLN A 136 12.11 4.30 12.44
C GLN A 136 11.44 2.94 12.66
N ARG A 137 10.19 2.93 13.17
CA ARG A 137 9.41 1.70 13.35
C ARG A 137 9.18 1.03 12.00
N TYR A 138 8.72 1.80 11.02
CA TYR A 138 8.38 1.30 9.69
C TYR A 138 9.60 0.67 8.99
N LEU A 139 10.72 1.39 8.94
CA LEU A 139 11.96 0.93 8.33
C LEU A 139 12.52 -0.31 9.03
N ASN A 140 12.46 -0.36 10.36
CA ASN A 140 12.85 -1.56 11.12
C ASN A 140 11.97 -2.77 10.80
N GLN A 141 10.68 -2.57 10.51
CA GLN A 141 9.79 -3.65 10.09
C GLN A 141 10.09 -4.07 8.64
N ALA A 142 10.23 -3.11 7.74
CA ALA A 142 10.53 -3.36 6.32
C ALA A 142 11.86 -4.10 6.16
N ALA A 143 12.92 -3.68 6.86
CA ALA A 143 14.22 -4.33 6.81
C ALA A 143 14.18 -5.81 7.24
N LYS A 144 13.31 -6.17 8.19
CA LYS A 144 13.14 -7.56 8.65
C LYS A 144 12.43 -8.47 7.64
N LEU A 145 11.78 -7.90 6.63
CA LEU A 145 11.16 -8.69 5.55
C LEU A 145 12.19 -9.11 4.51
N ILE A 146 13.26 -8.35 4.34
CA ILE A 146 14.29 -8.57 3.33
C ILE A 146 15.14 -9.76 3.72
N ASP A 147 15.25 -10.74 2.81
CA ASP A 147 16.10 -11.92 2.97
C ASP A 147 17.15 -11.97 1.84
N ARG A 148 16.69 -11.93 0.59
CA ARG A 148 17.55 -12.07 -0.60
C ARG A 148 17.22 -10.99 -1.62
N PRO A 149 17.62 -9.73 -1.37
CA PRO A 149 17.28 -8.63 -2.28
C PRO A 149 17.85 -8.90 -3.68
N GLU A 150 17.05 -8.61 -4.71
CA GLU A 150 17.51 -8.81 -6.08
C GLU A 150 18.78 -8.00 -6.35
N ARG A 151 19.61 -8.50 -7.26
CA ARG A 151 20.90 -7.86 -7.57
C ARG A 151 20.73 -6.41 -8.05
N VAL A 152 19.66 -6.13 -8.79
CA VAL A 152 19.37 -4.77 -9.27
C VAL A 152 19.23 -3.79 -8.10
N TRP A 153 18.49 -4.17 -7.06
CA TRP A 153 18.28 -3.33 -5.88
C TRP A 153 19.55 -3.16 -5.06
N ARG A 154 20.35 -4.22 -4.92
CA ARG A 154 21.68 -4.13 -4.28
C ARG A 154 22.59 -3.16 -5.01
N ASN A 155 22.65 -3.24 -6.34
CA ASN A 155 23.46 -2.33 -7.15
C ASN A 155 23.00 -0.87 -6.98
N ILE A 156 21.70 -0.61 -7.04
CA ILE A 156 21.14 0.75 -6.85
C ILE A 156 21.53 1.32 -5.48
N MET A 157 21.43 0.51 -4.42
CA MET A 157 21.82 0.91 -3.07
C MET A 157 23.32 1.21 -2.98
N ASP A 158 24.17 0.32 -3.51
CA ASP A 158 25.62 0.50 -3.52
C ASP A 158 26.05 1.76 -4.29
N ASP A 159 25.43 2.01 -5.45
CA ASP A 159 25.76 3.15 -6.30
C ASP A 159 25.27 4.47 -5.70
N THR A 160 24.09 4.47 -5.08
CA THR A 160 23.56 5.64 -4.37
C THR A 160 24.44 6.01 -3.18
N PHE A 161 24.91 5.02 -2.42
CA PHE A 161 25.81 5.27 -1.30
C PHE A 161 27.17 5.84 -1.76
N LYS A 162 27.75 5.30 -2.84
CA LYS A 162 28.99 5.85 -3.42
C LYS A 162 28.81 7.30 -3.90
N ALA A 163 27.69 7.62 -4.53
CA ALA A 163 27.39 8.97 -4.99
C ALA A 163 27.19 9.97 -3.84
N SER A 164 26.75 9.52 -2.66
CA SER A 164 26.49 10.40 -1.51
C SER A 164 27.73 11.15 -1.01
N GLY A 165 28.94 10.56 -1.12
CA GLY A 165 30.19 11.25 -0.78
C GLY A 165 30.42 12.49 -1.63
N SER A 166 30.22 12.38 -2.96
CA SER A 166 30.34 13.51 -3.87
C SER A 166 29.24 14.57 -3.74
N PHE A 167 28.10 14.22 -3.14
CA PHE A 167 26.97 15.14 -2.98
C PHE A 167 27.22 16.19 -1.89
N PHE A 168 28.00 15.86 -0.85
CA PHE A 168 28.37 16.81 0.21
C PHE A 168 29.64 17.61 -0.11
N ASP A 169 30.34 17.26 -1.19
CA ASP A 169 31.56 17.94 -1.65
C ASP A 169 31.28 18.98 -2.77
N ALA A 170 30.02 19.18 -3.16
CA ALA A 170 29.57 20.12 -4.21
C ALA A 170 28.89 21.37 -3.62
#